data_AF-K0PZ91-F1
#
_entry.id   AF-K0PZ91-F1
#
_cell.length_a   1.000
_cell.length_b   1.000
_cell.length_c   1.000
_cell.angle_alpha   90.00
_cell.angle_beta   90.00
_cell.angle_gamma   90.00
#
_symmetry.space_group_name_H-M   'P 1'
#
loop_
_entity.id
_entity.type
_entity.pdbx_description
1 polymer ?
#
loop_
_entity_poly.entity_id
_entity_poly.type
_entity_poly.pdbx_seq_one_letter_code
_entity_poly.pdbx_strand_id
1 'polypeptide(L)'
;MRCSPGVQVLLGGALIIDLNAERDKRNAPDAEHIRTDQFGRQMFQYLCDYRMNDSVWSLRIWAYSQEDAEARIEAIRGSLAYLGQLYTVVS
;
A
#
# COMPACT_ATOMS: atom_id res chain seq x y z
N MET A 1 -27.18 2.16 12.71
CA MET A 1 -26.65 3.51 12.99
C MET A 1 -26.74 3.76 14.49
N ARG A 2 -25.60 3.65 15.19
CA ARG A 2 -25.25 4.03 16.57
C ARG A 2 -24.13 3.10 17.01
N CYS A 3 -22.87 3.50 16.79
CA CYS A 3 -21.70 2.86 17.37
C CYS A 3 -21.33 3.62 18.66
N SER A 4 -21.17 2.87 19.74
CA SER A 4 -20.92 3.32 21.12
C SER A 4 -19.56 4.02 21.30
N PRO A 5 -19.38 4.82 22.37
CA PRO A 5 -18.22 5.69 22.54
C PRO A 5 -16.98 4.90 22.95
N GLY A 6 -15.82 5.37 22.48
CA GLY A 6 -14.52 4.77 22.75
C GLY A 6 -14.24 4.67 24.25
N VAL A 7 -13.92 3.45 24.70
CA VAL A 7 -13.47 3.15 26.05
C VAL A 7 -11.97 3.41 26.10
N GLN A 8 -11.54 4.41 26.87
CA GLN A 8 -10.14 4.56 27.29
C GLN A 8 -9.86 3.57 28.43
N VAL A 9 -8.92 2.65 28.21
CA VAL A 9 -8.37 1.79 29.27
C VAL A 9 -7.01 2.36 29.67
N LEU A 10 -6.94 2.96 30.86
CA LEU A 10 -5.69 3.36 31.51
C LEU A 10 -5.17 2.19 32.36
N LEU A 11 -4.12 1.52 31.90
CA LEU A 11 -3.31 0.63 32.72
C LEU A 11 -1.85 1.09 32.64
N GLY A 12 -1.38 1.72 33.72
CA GLY A 12 0.05 1.84 34.07
C GLY A 12 1.00 2.41 33.01
N GLY A 13 1.09 3.74 32.92
CA GLY A 13 2.32 4.44 32.49
C GLY A 13 2.83 4.25 31.05
N ALA A 14 2.17 3.44 30.22
CA ALA A 14 2.49 3.33 28.81
C ALA A 14 1.48 4.15 27.99
N LEU A 15 1.99 5.05 27.15
CA LEU A 15 1.20 5.70 26.12
C LEU A 15 0.75 4.63 25.11
N ILE A 16 -0.48 4.13 25.26
CA ILE A 16 -1.07 3.21 24.28
C ILE A 16 -1.51 4.06 23.09
N ILE A 17 -0.78 3.96 21.98
CA ILE A 17 -1.15 4.60 20.73
C ILE A 17 -2.20 3.72 20.05
N ASP A 18 -3.40 4.28 19.83
CA ASP A 18 -4.41 3.65 18.99
C ASP A 18 -4.00 3.78 17.52
N LEU A 19 -3.47 2.69 16.98
CA LEU A 19 -3.00 2.64 15.59
C LEU A 19 -4.12 2.81 14.56
N ASN A 20 -5.38 2.49 14.91
CA ASN A 20 -6.52 2.75 14.02
C ASN A 20 -6.84 4.24 13.99
N ALA A 21 -6.92 4.89 15.15
CA ALA A 21 -7.17 6.33 15.22
C ALA A 21 -6.05 7.14 14.55
N GLU A 22 -4.79 6.72 14.68
CA GLU A 22 -3.67 7.35 13.98
C GLU A 22 -3.67 7.10 12.47
N ARG A 23 -4.10 5.91 12.01
CA ARG A 23 -4.29 5.63 10.58
C ARG A 23 -5.39 6.51 10.00
N ASP A 24 -6.52 6.64 10.70
CA ASP A 24 -7.71 7.34 10.19
C ASP A 24 -7.53 8.87 10.15
N LYS A 25 -6.50 9.42 10.80
CA LYS A 25 -6.06 10.82 10.66
C LYS A 25 -5.34 11.13 9.35
N ARG A 26 -4.89 10.11 8.60
CA ARG A 26 -4.07 10.30 7.41
C ARG A 26 -4.94 10.65 6.20
N ASN A 27 -4.81 11.89 5.73
CA ASN A 27 -5.51 12.36 4.53
C ASN A 27 -4.77 12.03 3.22
N ALA A 28 -3.54 11.52 3.30
CA ALA A 28 -2.68 11.23 2.15
C ALA A 28 -1.63 10.15 2.48
N PRO A 29 -1.04 9.49 1.47
CA PRO A 29 0.09 8.58 1.64
C PRO A 29 1.36 9.28 2.15
N ASP A 30 2.27 8.50 2.75
CA ASP A 30 3.59 8.99 3.16
C ASP A 30 4.42 9.40 1.92
N ALA A 31 5.33 10.37 2.09
CA ALA A 31 6.09 10.95 0.97
C ALA A 31 6.92 9.92 0.18
N GLU A 32 7.37 8.84 0.83
CA GLU A 32 8.08 7.73 0.19
C GLU A 32 7.21 6.89 -0.75
N HIS A 33 5.88 6.99 -0.61
CA HIS A 33 4.88 6.31 -1.43
C HIS A 33 4.23 7.25 -2.45
N ILE A 34 4.83 8.42 -2.68
CA ILE A 34 4.43 9.39 -3.69
C ILE A 34 5.65 9.68 -4.57
N ARG A 35 5.48 9.62 -5.88
CA ARG A 35 6.52 10.04 -6.83
C ARG A 35 5.92 10.85 -7.96
N THR A 36 6.75 11.64 -8.62
CA THR A 36 6.36 12.42 -9.79
C THR A 36 7.00 11.80 -11.03
N ASP A 37 6.21 11.57 -12.08
CA ASP A 37 6.74 11.09 -13.36
C ASP A 37 7.46 12.20 -14.15
N GLN A 38 8.00 11.87 -15.33
CA GLN A 38 8.69 12.85 -16.17
C GLN A 38 7.80 13.98 -16.71
N PHE A 39 6.47 13.87 -16.58
CA PHE A 39 5.49 14.86 -17.03
C PHE A 39 4.89 15.67 -15.87
N GLY A 40 5.42 15.52 -14.66
CA GLY A 40 4.94 16.26 -13.49
C GLY A 40 3.68 15.66 -12.84
N ARG A 41 3.24 14.46 -13.24
CA ARG A 41 2.06 13.80 -12.67
C ARG A 41 2.43 12.97 -11.45
N GLN A 42 1.60 13.04 -10.41
CA GLN A 42 1.79 12.23 -9.21
C GLN A 42 1.36 10.78 -9.45
N MET A 43 2.22 9.86 -9.03
CA MET A 43 1.91 8.45 -8.86
C MET A 43 2.01 8.09 -7.39
N PHE A 44 1.17 7.14 -6.99
CA PHE A 44 1.10 6.60 -5.65
C PHE A 44 1.49 5.12 -5.67
N GLN A 45 2.09 4.65 -4.59
CA GLN A 45 2.42 3.24 -4.44
C GLN A 45 1.22 2.49 -3.86
N TYR A 46 0.75 1.47 -4.56
CA TYR A 46 -0.32 0.57 -4.13
C TYR A 46 0.27 -0.81 -3.78
N LEU A 47 -0.23 -1.39 -2.69
CA LEU A 47 0.06 -2.76 -2.29
C LEU A 47 -1.02 -3.68 -2.85
N CYS A 48 -0.61 -4.81 -3.44
CA CYS A 48 -1.52 -5.78 -4.02
C CYS A 48 -1.14 -7.18 -3.54
N ASP A 49 -2.13 -7.92 -3.04
CA ASP A 49 -1.95 -9.29 -2.58
C ASP A 49 -2.47 -10.28 -3.62
N TYR A 50 -1.76 -11.41 -3.72
CA TYR A 50 -2.24 -12.58 -4.45
C TYR A 50 -1.95 -13.84 -3.64
N ARG A 51 -2.81 -14.84 -3.83
CA ARG A 51 -2.61 -16.16 -3.23
C ARG A 51 -1.87 -17.05 -4.21
N MET A 52 -0.90 -17.79 -3.70
CA MET A 52 -0.20 -18.83 -4.43
C MET A 52 0.03 -19.99 -3.46
N ASN A 53 -0.57 -21.14 -3.77
CA ASN A 53 -0.70 -22.26 -2.84
C ASN A 53 -1.40 -21.79 -1.55
N ASP A 54 -0.84 -22.14 -0.39
CA ASP A 54 -1.34 -21.75 0.93
C ASP A 54 -0.76 -20.41 1.43
N SER A 55 0.00 -19.71 0.60
CA SER A 55 0.69 -18.47 0.97
C SER A 55 0.04 -17.24 0.32
N VAL A 56 0.06 -16.14 1.07
CA VAL A 56 -0.23 -14.79 0.56
C VAL A 56 1.10 -14.13 0.23
N TRP A 57 1.19 -13.62 -1.00
CA TRP A 57 2.31 -12.85 -1.48
C TRP A 57 1.84 -11.44 -1.80
N SER A 58 2.71 -10.46 -1.57
CA SER A 58 2.42 -9.06 -1.86
C SER A 58 3.39 -8.51 -2.89
N LEU A 59 2.88 -7.69 -3.79
CA LEU A 59 3.66 -6.89 -4.73
C LEU A 59 3.24 -5.43 -4.61
N ARG A 60 4.17 -4.52 -4.91
CA ARG A 60 3.91 -3.08 -4.92
C ARG A 60 3.94 -2.59 -6.35
N ILE A 61 2.93 -1.82 -6.75
CA ILE A 61 2.88 -1.15 -8.05
C ILE A 61 2.76 0.36 -7.86
N TRP A 62 3.22 1.10 -8.85
CA TRP A 62 2.99 2.54 -8.93
C TRP A 62 1.86 2.81 -9.91
N ALA A 63 0.88 3.60 -9.50
CA ALA A 63 -0.27 3.96 -10.32
C ALA A 63 -0.72 5.41 -10.05
N TYR A 64 -1.44 6.02 -10.98
CA TYR A 64 -1.91 7.41 -10.87
C TYR A 64 -3.16 7.56 -9.99
N SER A 65 -3.94 6.50 -9.88
CA SER A 65 -5.18 6.44 -9.11
C SER A 65 -5.47 4.98 -8.73
N GLN A 66 -6.49 4.74 -7.89
CA GLN A 66 -6.94 3.39 -7.60
C GLN A 66 -7.45 2.68 -8.86
N GLU A 67 -8.19 3.38 -9.72
CA GLU A 67 -8.69 2.83 -10.99
C GLU A 67 -7.53 2.41 -11.93
N ASP A 68 -6.48 3.24 -12.04
CA ASP A 68 -5.27 2.87 -12.79
C ASP A 68 -4.55 1.68 -12.15
N ALA A 69 -4.53 1.59 -10.81
CA ALA A 69 -3.95 0.45 -10.12
C ALA A 69 -4.70 -0.85 -10.45
N GLU A 70 -6.03 -0.84 -10.37
CA GLU A 70 -6.89 -1.97 -10.71
C GLU A 70 -6.73 -2.39 -12.18
N ALA A 71 -6.72 -1.43 -13.12
CA ALA A 71 -6.49 -1.70 -14.54
C ALA A 71 -5.13 -2.34 -14.82
N ARG A 72 -4.08 -1.92 -14.11
CA ARG A 72 -2.74 -2.54 -14.20
C ARG A 72 -2.74 -3.96 -13.62
N ILE A 73 -3.47 -4.22 -12.55
CA ILE A 73 -3.61 -5.58 -12.00
C ILE A 73 -4.30 -6.50 -13.01
N GLU A 74 -5.35 -6.04 -13.68
CA GLU A 74 -6.00 -6.84 -14.74
C GLU A 74 -5.04 -7.13 -15.90
N ALA A 75 -4.26 -6.13 -16.32
CA ALA A 75 -3.20 -6.35 -17.32
C ALA A 75 -2.16 -7.38 -16.84
N ILE A 76 -1.71 -7.31 -15.58
CA ILE A 76 -0.79 -8.29 -14.99
C ILE A 76 -1.40 -9.69 -15.00
N ARG A 77 -2.66 -9.86 -14.59
CA ARG A 77 -3.34 -11.18 -14.62
C ARG A 77 -3.37 -11.80 -16.01
N GLY A 78 -3.58 -10.98 -17.05
CA GLY A 78 -3.69 -11.45 -18.42
C GLY A 78 -2.38 -11.59 -19.19
N SER A 79 -1.30 -10.94 -18.75
CA SER A 79 -0.10 -10.76 -19.59
C SER A 79 1.25 -10.83 -18.87
N LEU A 80 1.27 -11.10 -17.56
CA LEU A 80 2.53 -11.18 -16.82
C LEU A 80 3.43 -12.29 -17.37
N ALA A 81 4.69 -11.96 -17.64
CA ALA A 81 5.71 -12.87 -18.10
C ALA A 81 6.96 -12.83 -17.20
N TYR A 82 7.59 -13.98 -16.99
CA TYR A 82 8.88 -14.08 -16.33
C TYR A 82 10.00 -13.68 -17.30
N LEU A 83 10.81 -12.68 -16.93
CA LEU A 83 11.87 -12.13 -17.79
C LEU A 83 13.30 -12.46 -17.30
N GLY A 84 13.44 -13.30 -16.27
CA GLY A 84 14.73 -13.61 -15.66
C GLY A 84 14.98 -12.89 -14.34
N GLN A 85 16.21 -13.02 -13.84
CA GLN A 85 16.65 -12.41 -12.59
C GLN A 85 17.29 -11.05 -12.85
N LEU A 86 16.97 -10.05 -12.00
CA LEU A 86 17.63 -8.75 -12.02
C LEU A 86 18.98 -8.84 -11.30
N TYR A 87 20.02 -8.30 -11.94
CA TYR A 87 21.34 -8.11 -11.34
C TYR A 87 21.61 -6.61 -11.23
N THR A 88 22.18 -6.18 -10.11
CA THR A 88 22.69 -4.81 -9.97
C THR A 88 24.19 -4.88 -9.76
N VAL A 89 24.92 -3.96 -10.36
CA VAL A 89 26.32 -3.70 -9.99
C VAL A 89 26.29 -2.61 -8.92
N VAL A 90 26.89 -2.90 -7.77
CA VAL A 90 27.16 -1.89 -6.74
C VAL A 90 28.59 -1.44 -6.97
N SER A 91 28.76 -0.20 -7.43
CA SER A 91 30.06 0.48 -7.57
C SER A 91 30.26 1.52 -6.49
#